data_AF-A0A7Y1U609-F1
#
_entry.id   AF-A0A7Y1U609-F1
#
_cell.length_a   1.000
_cell.length_b   1.000
_cell.length_c   1.000
_cell.angle_alpha   90.00
_cell.angle_beta   90.00
_cell.angle_gamma   90.00
#
_symmetry.space_group_name_H-M   'P 1'
#
loop_
_entity.id
_entity.type
_entity.pdbx_description
1 polymer ?
#
loop_
_entity_poly.entity_id
_entity_poly.type
_entity_poly.pdbx_seq_one_letter_code
_entity_poly.pdbx_strand_id
1 'polypeptide(L)'
;GHRKQFVKDAKNRVKELAARRYHEESESVDTVVLFIPNESVFAFVQENDPTLLDDAMKQKIVLCGPSTLIAVLQIVRQAMDNFMLERRSNEIMECLSGFKTEWEKFSAEVDRHGKQLATAQKSFDSLAGTRSNQLQRQLNRIDELQVARESDDDEETGAELSEWPPLRGVASA
;
A
#
# COMPACT_ATOMS: atom_id res chain seq x y z
N GLY A 1 -61.46 -35.82 16.15
CA GLY A 1 -61.37 -35.71 14.68
C GLY A 1 -59.94 -35.47 14.27
N HIS A 2 -59.48 -36.12 13.20
CA HIS A 2 -58.07 -36.15 12.76
C HIS A 2 -57.42 -34.75 12.60
N ARG A 3 -58.20 -33.73 12.25
CA ARG A 3 -57.76 -32.32 12.16
C ARG A 3 -57.20 -31.76 13.47
N LYS A 4 -57.92 -31.95 14.58
CA LYS A 4 -57.49 -31.47 15.92
C LYS A 4 -56.27 -32.24 16.43
N GLN A 5 -56.16 -33.51 16.05
CA GLN A 5 -55.01 -34.34 16.42
C GLN A 5 -53.75 -33.83 15.71
N PHE A 6 -53.84 -33.53 14.41
CA PHE A 6 -52.68 -33.04 13.65
C PHE A 6 -52.12 -31.71 14.16
N VAL A 7 -52.99 -30.73 14.43
CA VAL A 7 -52.57 -29.44 15.03
C VAL A 7 -51.94 -29.64 16.41
N LYS A 8 -52.49 -30.57 17.21
CA LYS A 8 -51.93 -30.95 18.50
C LYS A 8 -50.54 -31.58 18.35
N ASP A 9 -50.34 -32.42 17.35
CA ASP A 9 -49.06 -33.08 17.08
C ASP A 9 -48.00 -32.04 16.64
N ALA A 10 -48.36 -31.06 15.82
CA ALA A 10 -47.48 -29.93 15.48
C ALA A 10 -47.08 -29.11 16.71
N LYS A 11 -48.03 -28.78 17.59
CA LYS A 11 -47.75 -28.12 18.89
C LYS A 11 -46.80 -28.93 19.76
N ASN A 12 -47.03 -30.24 19.86
CA ASN A 12 -46.18 -31.13 20.64
C ASN A 12 -44.76 -31.16 20.08
N ARG A 13 -44.62 -31.14 18.75
CA ARG A 13 -43.31 -31.11 18.10
C ARG A 13 -42.55 -29.81 18.38
N VAL A 14 -43.21 -28.67 18.37
CA VAL A 14 -42.61 -27.38 18.78
C VAL A 14 -42.11 -27.46 20.23
N LYS A 15 -42.95 -27.95 21.16
CA LYS A 15 -42.57 -28.10 22.58
C LYS A 15 -41.39 -29.07 22.77
N GLU A 16 -41.38 -30.17 22.04
CA GLU A 16 -40.29 -31.14 22.07
C GLU A 16 -38.97 -30.51 21.60
N LEU A 17 -39.00 -29.76 20.49
CA LEU A 17 -37.81 -29.07 19.97
C LEU A 17 -37.31 -27.99 20.92
N ALA A 18 -38.21 -27.24 21.56
CA ALA A 18 -37.84 -26.22 22.53
C ALA A 18 -37.17 -26.84 23.77
N ALA A 19 -37.66 -27.99 24.23
CA ALA A 19 -37.10 -28.71 25.36
C ALA A 19 -35.66 -29.23 25.10
N ARG A 20 -35.33 -29.50 23.84
CA ARG A 20 -34.00 -29.99 23.44
C ARG A 20 -32.92 -28.91 23.41
N ARG A 21 -33.29 -27.62 23.48
CA ARG A 21 -32.36 -26.48 23.61
C ARG A 21 -31.15 -26.51 22.66
N TYR A 22 -31.36 -26.91 21.41
CA TYR A 22 -30.31 -26.93 20.40
C TYR A 22 -29.60 -25.57 20.26
N HIS A 23 -30.29 -24.47 20.55
CA HIS A 23 -29.75 -23.11 20.53
C HIS A 23 -28.81 -22.75 21.72
N GLU A 24 -28.66 -23.62 22.74
CA GLU A 24 -27.77 -23.38 23.91
C GLU A 24 -26.41 -24.08 23.78
N GLU A 25 -26.23 -24.94 22.78
CA GLU A 25 -24.92 -25.56 22.50
C GLU A 25 -23.95 -24.52 21.91
N SER A 26 -22.70 -24.53 22.38
CA SER A 26 -21.66 -23.49 22.19
C SER A 26 -21.28 -23.16 20.72
N GLU A 27 -21.83 -23.88 19.74
CA GLU A 27 -21.57 -23.69 18.31
C GLU A 27 -22.85 -23.78 17.45
N SER A 28 -24.02 -23.79 18.07
CA SER A 28 -25.29 -23.98 17.37
C SER A 28 -25.93 -22.67 16.95
N VAL A 29 -26.68 -22.71 15.83
CA VAL A 29 -27.44 -21.56 15.34
C VAL A 29 -28.53 -21.20 16.37
N ASP A 30 -28.75 -19.90 16.54
CA ASP A 30 -29.71 -19.32 17.48
C ASP A 30 -31.18 -19.71 17.24
N THR A 31 -31.49 -20.49 16.20
CA THR A 31 -32.85 -20.82 15.79
C THR A 31 -32.93 -22.21 15.20
N VAL A 32 -33.96 -22.95 15.58
CA VAL A 32 -34.27 -24.29 15.07
C VAL A 32 -35.35 -24.21 14.00
N VAL A 33 -35.15 -24.93 12.90
CA VAL A 33 -36.12 -25.00 11.81
C VAL A 33 -36.99 -26.25 11.95
N LEU A 34 -38.29 -26.06 12.13
CA LEU A 34 -39.28 -27.14 12.09
C LEU A 34 -39.86 -27.23 10.68
N PHE A 35 -39.45 -28.26 9.94
CA PHE A 35 -39.88 -28.49 8.57
C PHE A 35 -41.15 -29.33 8.46
N ILE A 36 -42.12 -28.84 7.69
CA ILE A 36 -43.35 -29.56 7.31
C ILE A 36 -43.27 -29.83 5.79
N PRO A 37 -43.12 -31.09 5.36
CA PRO A 37 -42.75 -31.43 3.97
C PRO A 37 -43.84 -31.21 2.92
N ASN A 38 -45.04 -30.79 3.32
CA ASN A 38 -46.16 -30.54 2.42
C ASN A 38 -46.71 -29.13 2.67
N GLU A 39 -46.68 -28.30 1.64
CA GLU A 39 -47.08 -26.89 1.72
C GLU A 39 -48.56 -26.73 2.12
N SER A 40 -49.45 -27.57 1.58
CA SER A 40 -50.87 -27.55 1.94
C SER A 40 -51.11 -27.92 3.40
N VAL A 41 -50.28 -28.79 3.95
CA VAL A 41 -50.33 -29.17 5.37
C VAL A 41 -49.79 -28.05 6.26
N PHE A 42 -48.74 -27.35 5.84
CA PHE A 42 -48.21 -26.17 6.53
C PHE A 42 -49.27 -25.06 6.60
N ALA A 43 -49.89 -24.71 5.47
CA ALA A 43 -50.97 -23.73 5.40
C ALA A 43 -52.16 -24.14 6.29
N PHE A 44 -52.56 -25.42 6.24
CA PHE A 44 -53.64 -25.95 7.07
C PHE A 44 -53.37 -25.77 8.58
N VAL A 45 -52.15 -25.99 9.04
CA VAL A 45 -51.79 -25.78 10.46
C VAL A 45 -51.93 -24.31 10.84
N GLN A 46 -51.45 -23.40 9.99
CA GLN A 46 -51.49 -21.97 10.23
C GLN A 46 -52.92 -21.41 10.25
N GLU A 47 -53.79 -21.89 9.35
CA GLU A 47 -55.20 -21.52 9.31
C GLU A 47 -55.97 -21.96 10.58
N ASN A 48 -55.64 -23.14 11.10
CA ASN A 48 -56.37 -23.72 12.24
C ASN A 48 -55.80 -23.31 13.60
N ASP A 49 -54.56 -22.83 13.66
CA ASP A 49 -53.93 -22.30 14.87
C ASP A 49 -52.96 -21.17 14.55
N PRO A 50 -53.47 -19.94 14.36
CA PRO A 50 -52.64 -18.79 13.99
C PRO A 50 -51.56 -18.44 15.01
N THR A 51 -51.77 -18.78 16.29
CA THR A 51 -50.82 -18.47 17.38
C THR A 51 -49.61 -19.41 17.39
N LEU A 52 -49.65 -20.55 16.69
CA LEU A 52 -48.55 -21.51 16.71
C LEU A 52 -47.24 -20.91 16.24
N LEU A 53 -47.31 -20.07 15.20
CA LEU A 53 -46.12 -19.44 14.62
C LEU A 53 -45.46 -18.52 15.63
N ASP A 54 -46.24 -17.63 16.25
CA ASP A 54 -45.74 -16.69 17.27
C ASP A 54 -45.18 -17.43 18.49
N ASP A 55 -45.86 -18.50 18.94
CA ASP A 55 -45.44 -19.30 20.08
C ASP A 55 -44.15 -20.06 19.81
N ALA A 56 -43.98 -20.58 18.59
CA ALA A 56 -42.75 -21.22 18.16
C ALA A 56 -41.61 -20.21 18.03
N MET A 57 -41.85 -19.03 17.45
CA MET A 57 -40.82 -17.99 17.30
C MET A 57 -40.30 -17.50 18.65
N LYS A 58 -41.16 -17.34 19.66
CA LYS A 58 -40.76 -17.02 21.05
C LYS A 58 -39.83 -18.08 21.65
N GLN A 59 -39.91 -19.32 21.17
CA GLN A 59 -39.06 -20.44 21.56
C GLN A 59 -37.88 -20.65 20.60
N LYS A 60 -37.53 -19.65 19.78
CA LYS A 60 -36.47 -19.73 18.77
C LYS A 60 -36.69 -20.87 17.76
N ILE A 61 -37.95 -21.18 17.44
CA ILE A 61 -38.33 -22.19 16.46
C ILE A 61 -39.06 -21.51 15.29
N VAL A 62 -38.57 -21.71 14.08
CA VAL A 62 -39.20 -21.24 12.86
C VAL A 62 -39.83 -22.41 12.14
N LEU A 63 -41.15 -22.34 11.93
CA LEU A 63 -41.84 -23.31 11.09
C LEU A 63 -41.61 -22.97 9.61
N CYS A 64 -41.38 -23.98 8.78
CA CYS A 64 -41.24 -23.81 7.35
C CYS A 64 -41.90 -24.96 6.57
N GLY A 65 -42.43 -24.61 5.41
CA GLY A 65 -42.78 -25.53 4.33
C GLY A 65 -41.64 -25.60 3.29
N PRO A 66 -41.81 -26.38 2.21
CA PRO A 66 -40.82 -26.50 1.15
C PRO A 66 -40.42 -25.15 0.53
N SER A 67 -41.38 -24.27 0.26
CA SER A 67 -41.12 -22.97 -0.37
C SER A 67 -40.36 -22.02 0.56
N THR A 68 -40.78 -21.94 1.82
CA THR A 68 -40.16 -21.06 2.82
C THR A 68 -38.80 -21.56 3.26
N LEU A 69 -38.56 -22.88 3.30
CA LEU A 69 -37.23 -23.43 3.53
C LEU A 69 -36.24 -23.01 2.44
N ILE A 70 -36.64 -23.08 1.16
CA ILE A 70 -35.81 -22.63 0.05
C ILE A 70 -35.45 -21.14 0.21
N ALA A 71 -36.43 -20.30 0.58
CA ALA A 71 -36.19 -18.87 0.81
C ALA A 71 -35.19 -18.63 1.95
N VAL A 72 -35.34 -19.34 3.09
CA VAL A 72 -34.40 -19.25 4.22
C VAL A 72 -32.99 -19.67 3.78
N LEU A 73 -32.86 -20.77 3.05
CA LEU A 73 -31.56 -21.25 2.56
C LEU A 73 -30.91 -20.27 1.58
N GLN A 74 -31.69 -19.59 0.73
CA GLN A 74 -31.16 -18.54 -0.15
C GLN A 74 -30.59 -17.36 0.63
N ILE A 75 -31.28 -16.94 1.70
CA ILE A 75 -30.80 -15.87 2.59
C ILE A 75 -29.51 -16.30 3.30
N VAL A 76 -29.47 -17.53 3.83
CA VAL A 76 -28.26 -18.08 4.48
C VAL A 76 -27.09 -18.12 3.49
N ARG A 77 -27.31 -18.60 2.26
CA ARG A 77 -26.29 -18.62 1.21
C ARG A 77 -25.74 -17.21 0.94
N GLN A 78 -26.63 -16.23 0.76
CA GLN A 78 -26.21 -14.85 0.49
C GLN A 78 -25.42 -14.25 1.66
N ALA A 79 -25.82 -14.53 2.91
CA ALA A 79 -25.08 -14.10 4.09
C ALA A 79 -23.67 -14.72 4.13
N MET A 80 -23.53 -16.00 3.80
CA MET A 80 -22.23 -16.68 3.72
C MET A 80 -21.35 -16.11 2.61
N ASP A 81 -21.91 -15.85 1.42
CA ASP A 81 -21.18 -15.24 0.30
C ASP A 81 -20.66 -13.85 0.67
N ASN A 82 -21.49 -13.04 1.33
CA ASN A 82 -21.09 -11.72 1.84
C ASN A 82 -19.96 -11.83 2.87
N PHE A 83 -20.05 -12.76 3.82
CA PHE A 83 -18.99 -12.97 4.82
C PHE A 83 -17.68 -13.43 4.20
N MET A 84 -17.72 -14.29 3.18
CA MET A 84 -16.53 -14.71 2.43
C MET A 84 -15.92 -13.54 1.66
N LEU A 85 -16.74 -12.66 1.07
CA LEU A 85 -16.27 -11.47 0.38
C LEU A 85 -15.60 -10.46 1.33
N GLU A 86 -16.18 -10.27 2.52
CA GLU A 86 -15.63 -9.41 3.57
C GLU A 86 -14.24 -9.91 4.03
N ARG A 87 -14.09 -11.22 4.28
CA ARG A 87 -12.80 -11.81 4.67
C ARG A 87 -11.71 -11.58 3.61
N ARG A 88 -12.03 -11.79 2.32
CA ARG A 88 -11.07 -11.55 1.23
C ARG A 88 -10.69 -10.07 1.09
N SER A 89 -11.63 -9.17 1.37
CA SER A 89 -11.38 -7.73 1.32
C SER A 89 -10.43 -7.29 2.42
N ASN A 90 -10.49 -7.90 3.61
CA ASN A 90 -9.53 -7.63 4.70
C ASN A 90 -8.09 -8.02 4.31
N GLU A 91 -7.89 -9.18 3.68
CA GLU A 91 -6.56 -9.60 3.18
C GLU A 91 -6.00 -8.60 2.15
N ILE A 92 -6.84 -8.11 1.24
CA ILE A 92 -6.45 -7.08 0.26
C ILE A 92 -6.07 -5.78 0.98
N MET A 93 -6.84 -5.36 1.98
CA MET A 93 -6.57 -4.15 2.76
C MET A 93 -5.26 -4.26 3.55
N GLU A 94 -4.98 -5.41 4.15
CA GLU A 94 -3.70 -5.68 4.81
C GLU A 94 -2.54 -5.56 3.82
N CYS A 95 -2.63 -6.20 2.65
CA CYS A 95 -1.61 -6.11 1.61
C CYS A 95 -1.38 -4.66 1.14
N LEU A 96 -2.45 -3.88 0.94
CA LEU A 96 -2.36 -2.48 0.55
C LEU A 96 -1.71 -1.62 1.64
N SER A 97 -2.01 -1.89 2.91
CA SER A 97 -1.39 -1.17 4.03
C SER A 97 0.12 -1.43 4.10
N GLY A 98 0.54 -2.69 3.94
CA GLY A 98 1.96 -3.05 3.87
C GLY A 98 2.67 -2.40 2.69
N PHE A 99 2.05 -2.41 1.51
CA PHE A 99 2.58 -1.73 0.33
C PHE A 99 2.74 -0.23 0.55
N LYS A 100 1.72 0.45 1.12
CA LYS A 100 1.79 1.90 1.39
C LYS A 100 2.98 2.25 2.28
N THR A 101 3.21 1.50 3.34
CA THR A 101 4.36 1.71 4.23
C THR A 101 5.69 1.56 3.48
N GLU A 102 5.81 0.56 2.62
CA GLU A 102 7.04 0.36 1.85
C GLU A 102 7.24 1.44 0.78
N TRP A 103 6.14 1.90 0.16
CA TRP A 103 6.16 3.02 -0.78
C TRP A 103 6.61 4.33 -0.14
N GLU A 104 6.16 4.62 1.09
CA GLU A 104 6.59 5.81 1.83
C GLU A 104 8.10 5.78 2.12
N LYS A 105 8.65 4.63 2.54
CA LYS A 105 10.11 4.46 2.74
C LYS A 105 10.87 4.64 1.43
N PHE A 106 10.40 4.00 0.35
CA PHE A 106 11.00 4.13 -0.98
C PHE A 106 11.02 5.58 -1.43
N SER A 107 9.89 6.29 -1.31
CA SER A 107 9.78 7.71 -1.68
C SER A 107 10.75 8.58 -0.87
N ALA A 108 10.93 8.30 0.42
CA ALA A 108 11.88 9.02 1.26
C ALA A 108 13.34 8.81 0.82
N GLU A 109 13.73 7.58 0.49
CA GLU A 109 15.09 7.29 0.00
C GLU A 109 15.33 7.88 -1.40
N VAL A 110 14.34 7.83 -2.30
CA VAL A 110 14.41 8.50 -3.60
C VAL A 110 14.62 10.01 -3.43
N ASP A 111 13.87 10.66 -2.54
CA ASP A 111 14.00 12.09 -2.28
C ASP A 111 15.36 12.45 -1.66
N ARG A 112 15.86 11.62 -0.75
CA ARG A 112 17.19 11.75 -0.15
C ARG A 112 18.29 11.65 -1.20
N HIS A 113 18.25 10.63 -2.05
CA HIS A 113 19.24 10.44 -3.11
C HIS A 113 19.14 11.53 -4.19
N GLY A 114 17.94 12.01 -4.50
CA GLY A 114 17.74 13.17 -5.37
C GLY A 114 18.46 14.42 -4.86
N LYS A 115 18.37 14.70 -3.55
CA LYS A 115 19.11 15.80 -2.89
C LYS A 115 20.63 15.60 -2.95
N GLN A 116 21.11 14.37 -2.76
CA GLN A 116 22.55 14.06 -2.85
C GLN A 116 23.09 14.25 -4.27
N LEU A 117 22.36 13.79 -5.29
CA LEU A 117 22.68 14.00 -6.70
C LEU A 117 22.72 15.49 -7.04
N ALA A 118 21.75 16.27 -6.57
CA ALA A 118 21.75 17.72 -6.78
C ALA A 118 22.97 18.41 -6.13
N THR A 119 23.41 17.95 -4.96
CA THR A 119 24.64 18.44 -4.32
C THR A 119 25.87 18.05 -5.12
N ALA A 120 25.97 16.79 -5.56
CA ALA A 120 27.09 16.33 -6.37
C ALA A 120 27.20 17.11 -7.69
N GLN A 121 26.07 17.38 -8.36
CA GLN A 121 25.99 18.21 -9.54
C GLN A 121 26.54 19.62 -9.29
N LYS A 122 26.10 20.29 -8.20
CA LYS A 122 26.61 21.62 -7.82
C LYS A 122 28.12 21.63 -7.57
N SER A 123 28.64 20.60 -6.89
CA SER A 123 30.08 20.46 -6.64
C SER A 123 30.86 20.30 -7.95
N PHE A 124 30.33 19.49 -8.88
CA PHE A 124 30.92 19.31 -10.20
C PHE A 124 30.94 20.62 -11.00
N ASP A 125 29.81 21.33 -11.07
CA ASP A 125 29.70 22.60 -11.80
C ASP A 125 30.66 23.67 -11.24
N SER A 126 30.86 23.70 -9.92
CA SER A 126 31.81 24.61 -9.26
C SER A 126 33.28 24.29 -9.60
N LEU A 127 33.63 23.00 -9.66
CA LEU A 127 34.97 22.56 -10.05
C LEU A 127 35.24 22.82 -11.54
N ALA A 128 34.33 22.40 -12.41
CA ALA A 128 34.47 22.52 -13.85
C ALA A 128 34.42 23.98 -14.32
N GLY A 129 33.58 24.81 -13.70
CA GLY A 129 33.46 26.23 -14.02
C GLY A 129 34.45 27.09 -13.23
N THR A 130 34.09 27.39 -11.98
CA THR A 130 34.78 28.40 -11.16
C THR A 130 36.25 28.06 -10.90
N ARG A 131 36.53 26.84 -10.44
CA ARG A 131 37.89 26.41 -10.08
C ARG A 131 38.79 26.30 -11.32
N SER A 132 38.29 25.68 -12.40
CA SER A 132 39.01 25.57 -13.66
C SER A 132 39.35 26.95 -14.24
N ASN A 133 38.38 27.87 -14.27
CA ASN A 133 38.60 29.23 -14.75
C ASN A 133 39.62 29.99 -13.90
N GLN A 134 39.61 29.80 -12.58
CA GLN A 134 40.58 30.44 -11.69
C GLN A 134 42.00 29.91 -11.94
N LEU A 135 42.16 28.59 -12.12
CA LEU A 135 43.43 27.98 -12.48
C LEU A 135 43.92 28.46 -13.85
N GLN A 136 43.02 28.56 -14.84
CA GLN A 136 43.35 29.07 -16.17
C GLN A 136 43.90 30.51 -16.11
N ARG A 137 43.28 31.38 -15.30
CA ARG A 137 43.78 32.76 -15.10
C ARG A 137 45.16 32.80 -14.46
N GLN A 138 45.43 31.89 -13.52
CA GLN A 138 46.76 31.80 -12.90
C GLN A 138 47.81 31.30 -13.91
N LEU A 139 47.48 30.30 -14.72
CA LEU A 139 48.32 29.82 -15.81
C LEU A 139 48.66 30.95 -16.79
N ASN A 140 47.65 31.69 -17.27
CA ASN A 140 47.88 32.82 -18.18
C ASN A 140 48.79 33.89 -17.55
N ARG A 141 48.63 34.18 -16.25
CA ARG A 141 49.48 35.15 -15.56
C ARG A 141 50.93 34.67 -15.38
N ILE A 142 51.14 33.36 -15.22
CA ILE A 142 52.49 32.78 -15.21
C ILE A 142 53.12 32.94 -16.60
N ASP A 143 52.36 32.65 -17.66
CA ASP A 143 52.80 32.81 -19.05
C ASP A 143 53.21 34.27 -19.34
N GLU A 144 52.37 35.24 -18.95
CA GLU A 144 52.65 36.68 -19.09
C GLU A 144 53.95 37.10 -18.36
N LEU A 145 54.19 36.58 -17.15
CA LEU A 145 55.41 36.88 -16.38
C LEU A 145 56.65 36.20 -16.97
N GLN A 146 56.51 35.02 -17.59
CA GLN A 146 57.62 34.36 -18.28
C GLN A 146 58.02 35.13 -19.54
N VAL A 147 57.04 35.57 -20.34
CA VAL A 147 57.28 36.39 -21.53
C VAL A 147 57.94 37.72 -21.18
N ALA A 148 57.49 38.38 -20.10
CA ALA A 148 58.10 39.64 -19.63
C ALA A 148 59.56 39.45 -19.17
N ARG A 149 59.89 38.31 -18.56
CA ARG A 149 61.25 38.03 -18.11
C ARG A 149 62.19 37.71 -19.27
N GLU A 150 61.72 37.00 -20.30
CA GLU A 150 62.49 36.79 -21.54
C GLU A 150 62.78 38.11 -22.25
N SER A 151 61.84 39.07 -22.27
CA SER A 151 62.08 40.39 -22.87
C SER A 151 63.04 41.28 -22.07
N ASP A 152 63.01 41.21 -20.73
CA ASP A 152 63.94 41.97 -19.88
C ASP A 152 65.38 41.40 -19.97
N ASP A 153 65.52 40.07 -20.06
CA ASP A 153 66.82 39.40 -20.26
C ASP A 153 67.42 39.75 -21.64
N ASP A 154 66.60 39.91 -22.68
CA ASP A 154 67.03 40.34 -24.03
C ASP A 154 67.44 41.84 -24.06
N GLU A 155 66.79 42.70 -23.28
CA GLU A 155 67.14 44.13 -23.15
C GLU A 155 68.42 44.36 -22.32
N GLU A 156 68.62 43.64 -21.21
CA GLU A 156 69.87 43.71 -20.42
C GLU A 156 71.08 43.19 -21.21
N THR A 157 70.92 42.07 -21.94
CA THR A 157 72.00 41.51 -22.77
C THR A 157 72.34 42.45 -23.95
N GLY A 158 71.34 43.12 -24.52
CA GLY A 158 71.53 44.14 -25.56
C GLY A 158 72.19 45.43 -25.06
N ALA A 159 71.92 45.83 -23.82
CA ALA A 159 72.52 47.00 -23.19
C ALA A 159 74.00 46.76 -22.82
N GLU A 160 74.34 45.61 -22.22
CA GLU A 160 75.72 45.24 -21.88
C GLU A 160 76.63 45.09 -23.12
N LEU A 161 76.09 44.63 -24.25
CA LEU A 161 76.84 44.54 -25.52
C LEU A 161 77.09 45.90 -26.18
N SER A 162 76.35 46.96 -25.81
CA SER A 162 76.50 48.31 -26.37
C SER A 162 77.54 49.17 -25.64
N GLU A 163 77.87 48.85 -24.39
CA GLU A 163 78.81 49.61 -23.55
C GLU A 163 80.27 49.10 -23.61
N TRP A 164 80.57 48.12 -24.47
CA TRP A 164 81.92 47.57 -24.56
C TRP A 164 82.94 48.63 -25.04
N PRO A 165 83.99 48.95 -24.25
CA PRO A 165 84.97 49.97 -24.65
C PRO A 165 85.77 49.49 -25.87
N PRO A 166 86.11 50.40 -26.82
CA PRO A 166 86.82 50.01 -28.03
C PRO A 166 88.16 49.37 -27.66
N LEU A 167 88.39 48.16 -28.17
CA LEU A 167 89.62 47.40 -27.95
C LEU A 167 90.82 48.23 -28.41
N ARG A 168 91.65 48.69 -27.47
CA ARG A 168 92.97 49.25 -27.80
C ARG A 168 93.83 48.12 -28.33
N GLY A 169 94.17 48.20 -29.62
CA GLY A 169 95.11 47.32 -30.27
C GLY A 169 96.43 47.28 -29.51
N VAL A 170 96.78 46.10 -29.01
CA VAL A 170 98.15 45.80 -28.58
C VAL A 170 98.99 45.66 -29.84
N ALA A 171 100.06 46.44 -29.91
CA ALA A 171 100.96 46.57 -31.03
C ALA A 171 101.94 45.38 -31.20
N SER A 172 102.56 45.36 -32.38
CA SER A 172 103.85 44.77 -32.78
C SER A 172 103.83 43.39 -33.46
N ALA A 173 104.07 43.38 -34.78
CA ALA A 173 105.37 43.07 -35.39
C ALA A 173 105.32 43.43 -36.89
#